data_AF-A0A2A8VDA8-F1
#
_entry.id   AF-A0A2A8VDA8-F1
#
_cell.length_a   1.000
_cell.length_b   1.000
_cell.length_c   1.000
_cell.angle_alpha   90.00
_cell.angle_beta   90.00
_cell.angle_gamma   90.00
#
_symmetry.space_group_name_H-M   'P 1'
#
loop_
_entity.id
_entity.type
_entity.pdbx_description
1 polymer ?
#
loop_
_entity_poly.entity_id
_entity_poly.type
_entity_poly.pdbx_seq_one_letter_code
_entity_poly.pdbx_strand_id
1 'polypeptide(L)'
;MIKMFTTQLTGLFKRIYDKQEFEIEDGARLLAQAAIGQGNIYIKGYGEMEAVTAEALSGAEPLPSAKGYDDSIQLTEADRVLVVSRFSTDEDAVALGKKLKAEGVPFVAVSGLVEGEGHLADLADIHLDTKLIKGMLPGDEIGERVSFPSSMAALYLYFALGFVIREMLEEYEE
;
A
#
# COMPACT_ATOMS: atom_id res chain seq x y z
N MET A 1 8.29 -27.97 -3.15
CA MET A 1 7.92 -26.63 -3.67
C MET A 1 7.42 -25.69 -2.57
N ILE A 2 6.44 -26.09 -1.74
CA ILE A 2 5.93 -25.23 -0.64
C ILE A 2 7.03 -24.71 0.29
N LYS A 3 7.98 -25.56 0.74
CA LYS A 3 9.13 -25.12 1.55
C LYS A 3 9.90 -23.96 0.91
N MET A 4 10.15 -24.04 -0.40
CA MET A 4 10.88 -23.00 -1.14
C MET A 4 10.05 -21.71 -1.25
N PHE A 5 8.75 -21.83 -1.54
CA PHE A 5 7.83 -20.69 -1.53
C PHE A 5 7.84 -19.98 -0.18
N THR A 6 7.68 -20.72 0.92
CA THR A 6 7.72 -20.17 2.28
C THR A 6 9.04 -19.46 2.57
N THR A 7 10.19 -20.09 2.27
CA THR A 7 11.51 -19.45 2.47
C THR A 7 11.65 -18.15 1.68
N GLN A 8 11.20 -18.12 0.42
CA GLN A 8 11.27 -16.92 -0.41
C GLN A 8 10.32 -15.82 0.08
N LEU A 9 9.09 -16.18 0.47
CA LEU A 9 8.09 -15.26 1.01
C LEU A 9 8.56 -14.63 2.34
N THR A 10 9.11 -15.42 3.26
CA THR A 10 9.73 -14.89 4.49
C THR A 10 10.88 -13.94 4.17
N GLY A 11 11.71 -14.27 3.18
CA GLY A 11 12.77 -13.39 2.71
C GLY A 11 12.27 -12.09 2.09
N LEU A 12 11.08 -12.10 1.45
CA LEU A 12 10.43 -10.91 0.92
C LEU A 12 9.97 -9.99 2.05
N PHE A 13 9.22 -10.50 3.04
CA PHE A 13 8.76 -9.69 4.17
C PHE A 13 9.92 -9.09 4.96
N LYS A 14 10.97 -9.87 5.22
CA LYS A 14 12.18 -9.33 5.85
C LYS A 14 12.79 -8.19 5.05
N ARG A 15 12.89 -8.34 3.73
CA ARG A 15 13.44 -7.29 2.86
C ARG A 15 12.56 -6.04 2.84
N ILE A 16 11.24 -6.19 2.87
CA ILE A 16 10.31 -5.07 2.97
C ILE A 16 10.58 -4.34 4.29
N TYR A 17 10.53 -5.05 5.42
CA TYR A 17 10.83 -4.48 6.74
C TYR A 17 12.17 -3.73 6.77
N ASP A 18 13.27 -4.42 6.45
CA ASP A 18 14.63 -3.87 6.51
C ASP A 18 14.84 -2.64 5.59
N LYS A 19 13.95 -2.42 4.61
CA LYS A 19 14.09 -1.36 3.59
C LYS A 19 13.01 -0.30 3.62
N GLN A 20 11.92 -0.53 4.34
CA GLN A 20 10.75 0.35 4.33
C GLN A 20 10.34 0.74 5.74
N GLU A 21 11.13 0.43 6.78
CA GLU A 21 10.81 0.73 8.18
C GLU A 21 10.45 2.21 8.39
N PHE A 22 11.28 3.13 7.90
CA PHE A 22 11.04 4.57 8.01
C PHE A 22 9.82 5.01 7.19
N GLU A 23 9.70 4.54 5.95
CA GLU A 23 8.58 4.87 5.08
C GLU A 23 7.25 4.31 5.62
N ILE A 24 7.27 3.17 6.30
CA ILE A 24 6.09 2.61 6.99
C ILE A 24 5.67 3.55 8.11
N GLU A 25 6.60 4.03 8.93
CA GLU A 25 6.30 4.97 10.00
C GLU A 25 5.76 6.30 9.44
N ASP A 26 6.42 6.87 8.44
CA ASP A 26 6.02 8.14 7.82
C ASP A 26 4.67 8.01 7.09
N GLY A 27 4.45 6.90 6.39
CA GLY A 27 3.18 6.59 5.73
C GLY A 27 2.05 6.42 6.73
N ALA A 28 2.28 5.70 7.83
CA ALA A 28 1.31 5.54 8.90
C ALA A 28 0.97 6.88 9.55
N ARG A 29 2.00 7.70 9.83
CA ARG A 29 1.84 9.06 10.35
C ARG A 29 1.00 9.94 9.44
N LEU A 30 1.25 9.89 8.13
CA LEU A 30 0.48 10.65 7.15
C LEU A 30 -0.99 10.22 7.14
N LEU A 31 -1.27 8.90 7.12
CA LEU A 31 -2.63 8.37 7.08
C LEU A 31 -3.38 8.63 8.41
N ALA A 32 -2.71 8.48 9.56
CA ALA A 32 -3.29 8.69 10.88
C ALA A 32 -3.82 10.13 11.07
N GLN A 33 -3.24 11.13 10.38
CA GLN A 33 -3.74 12.52 10.43
C GLN A 33 -5.22 12.63 10.04
N ALA A 34 -5.70 11.82 9.10
CA ALA A 34 -7.13 11.83 8.74
C ALA A 34 -7.99 11.31 9.90
N ALA A 35 -7.56 10.22 10.55
CA ALA A 35 -8.29 9.57 11.62
C ALA A 35 -8.27 10.36 12.93
N ILE A 36 -7.14 11.01 13.27
CA ILE A 36 -7.00 11.92 14.41
C ILE A 36 -7.83 13.21 14.20
N GLY A 37 -7.90 13.67 12.96
CA GLY A 37 -8.74 14.80 12.56
C GLY A 37 -10.22 14.41 12.44
N GLN A 38 -10.92 15.07 11.51
CA GLN A 38 -12.31 14.74 11.14
C GLN A 38 -12.39 14.19 9.70
N GLY A 39 -11.28 13.65 9.20
CA GLY A 39 -11.16 13.10 7.86
C GLY A 39 -11.36 11.59 7.82
N ASN A 40 -11.19 11.02 6.63
CA ASN A 40 -11.24 9.57 6.40
C ASN A 40 -9.97 9.10 5.69
N ILE A 41 -9.63 7.83 5.92
CA ILE A 41 -8.59 7.13 5.17
C ILE A 41 -9.28 6.40 4.02
N TYR A 42 -9.27 6.99 2.83
CA TYR A 42 -9.82 6.36 1.64
C TYR A 42 -8.83 5.35 1.05
N ILE A 43 -9.30 4.16 0.69
CA ILE A 43 -8.44 3.08 0.22
C ILE A 43 -8.87 2.67 -1.18
N LYS A 44 -7.90 2.66 -2.10
CA LYS A 44 -8.11 2.17 -3.47
C LYS A 44 -7.08 1.11 -3.84
N GLY A 45 -7.51 -0.14 -3.89
CA GLY A 45 -6.77 -1.21 -4.55
C GLY A 45 -7.09 -1.29 -6.04
N TYR A 46 -6.10 -1.66 -6.86
CA TYR A 46 -6.27 -2.00 -8.27
C TYR A 46 -5.99 -3.48 -8.51
N GLY A 47 -6.87 -4.14 -9.28
CA GLY A 47 -6.74 -5.56 -9.60
C GLY A 47 -6.76 -6.44 -8.34
N GLU A 48 -5.74 -7.31 -8.17
CA GLU A 48 -5.64 -8.17 -6.98
C GLU A 48 -5.38 -7.38 -5.69
N MET A 49 -5.00 -6.11 -5.78
CA MET A 49 -4.77 -5.25 -4.62
C MET A 49 -6.04 -4.81 -3.92
N GLU A 50 -7.21 -5.06 -4.51
CA GLU A 50 -8.49 -4.93 -3.82
C GLU A 50 -8.57 -5.82 -2.57
N ALA A 51 -7.68 -6.81 -2.44
CA ALA A 51 -7.48 -7.55 -1.18
C ALA A 51 -7.15 -6.63 0.01
N VAL A 52 -6.36 -5.57 -0.20
CA VAL A 52 -6.05 -4.59 0.86
C VAL A 52 -7.29 -3.75 1.19
N THR A 53 -8.05 -3.31 0.19
CA THR A 53 -9.34 -2.62 0.40
C THR A 53 -10.29 -3.49 1.23
N ALA A 54 -10.43 -4.76 0.87
CA ALA A 54 -11.31 -5.69 1.56
C ALA A 54 -10.89 -5.92 3.02
N GLU A 55 -9.59 -6.13 3.26
CA GLU A 55 -9.06 -6.32 4.62
C GLU A 55 -9.27 -5.06 5.47
N ALA A 56 -9.02 -3.88 4.91
CA ALA A 56 -9.14 -2.64 5.65
C ALA A 56 -10.58 -2.27 6.03
N LEU A 57 -11.57 -2.63 5.20
CA LEU A 57 -12.96 -2.29 5.43
C LEU A 57 -13.77 -3.39 6.12
N SER A 58 -13.38 -4.65 5.94
CA SER A 58 -14.19 -5.81 6.33
C SER A 58 -13.38 -6.94 6.94
N GLY A 59 -12.08 -6.74 7.16
CA GLY A 59 -11.22 -7.67 7.89
C GLY A 59 -11.67 -7.85 9.34
N ALA A 60 -11.02 -8.78 10.05
CA ALA A 60 -11.32 -9.03 11.46
C ALA A 60 -11.05 -7.79 12.34
N GLU A 61 -10.11 -6.96 11.91
CA GLU A 61 -9.72 -5.70 12.55
C GLU A 61 -9.72 -4.58 11.50
N PRO A 62 -10.90 -4.05 11.12
CA PRO A 62 -10.98 -2.96 10.15
C PRO A 62 -10.13 -1.76 10.58
N LEU A 63 -9.57 -1.05 9.61
CA LEU A 63 -8.74 0.12 9.88
C LEU A 63 -9.66 1.28 10.35
N PRO A 64 -9.32 1.98 11.45
CA PRO A 64 -10.11 3.12 11.91
C PRO A 64 -10.28 4.19 10.83
N SER A 65 -11.49 4.75 10.74
CA SER A 65 -11.86 5.80 9.76
C SER A 65 -11.62 5.42 8.29
N ALA A 66 -11.47 4.12 7.98
CA ALA A 66 -11.26 3.66 6.61
C ALA A 66 -12.56 3.65 5.80
N LYS A 67 -12.45 4.07 4.54
CA LYS A 67 -13.53 4.01 3.53
C LYS A 67 -12.98 3.53 2.20
N GLY A 68 -13.81 2.85 1.41
CA GLY A 68 -13.46 2.54 0.02
C GLY A 68 -13.46 3.81 -0.81
N TYR A 69 -12.50 3.95 -1.72
CA TYR A 69 -12.49 5.03 -2.69
C TYR A 69 -13.18 4.62 -4.00
N ASP A 70 -13.99 5.53 -4.54
CA ASP A 70 -14.45 5.51 -5.92
C ASP A 70 -14.54 6.94 -6.46
N ASP A 71 -14.65 7.09 -7.77
CA ASP A 71 -14.61 8.40 -8.44
C ASP A 71 -15.78 9.35 -8.10
N SER A 72 -16.85 8.85 -7.48
CA SER A 72 -17.97 9.68 -7.03
C SER A 72 -17.67 10.42 -5.72
N ILE A 73 -16.62 10.02 -5.01
CA ILE A 73 -16.25 10.59 -3.71
C ILE A 73 -15.54 11.93 -3.92
N GLN A 74 -16.08 12.97 -3.27
CA GLN A 74 -15.42 14.27 -3.16
C GLN A 74 -14.53 14.27 -1.93
N LEU A 75 -13.21 14.30 -2.17
CA LEU A 75 -12.21 14.37 -1.12
C LEU A 75 -12.06 15.80 -0.59
N THR A 76 -11.66 15.91 0.67
CA THR A 76 -11.30 17.16 1.33
C THR A 76 -9.85 17.15 1.76
N GLU A 77 -9.30 18.31 2.14
CA GLU A 77 -7.92 18.41 2.65
C GLU A 77 -7.69 17.63 3.96
N ALA A 78 -8.77 17.30 4.68
CA ALA A 78 -8.71 16.48 5.89
C ALA A 78 -8.56 14.99 5.59
N ASP A 79 -8.89 14.55 4.38
CA ASP A 79 -8.83 13.15 3.99
C ASP A 79 -7.41 12.74 3.58
N ARG A 80 -7.13 11.44 3.68
CA ARG A 80 -5.89 10.83 3.20
C ARG A 80 -6.25 9.63 2.35
N VAL A 81 -5.41 9.31 1.38
CA VAL A 81 -5.67 8.18 0.48
C VAL A 81 -4.54 7.15 0.58
N LEU A 82 -4.90 5.87 0.62
CA LEU A 82 -3.98 4.75 0.41
C LEU A 82 -4.28 4.15 -0.98
N VAL A 83 -3.35 4.36 -1.91
CA VAL A 83 -3.44 3.84 -3.28
C VAL A 83 -2.57 2.59 -3.40
N VAL A 84 -3.14 1.47 -3.82
CA VAL A 84 -2.44 0.18 -3.88
C VAL A 84 -2.55 -0.41 -5.27
N SER A 85 -1.42 -0.65 -5.92
CA SER A 85 -1.36 -1.26 -7.25
C SER A 85 -0.26 -2.31 -7.31
N ARG A 86 -0.29 -3.18 -8.33
CA ARG A 86 0.76 -4.20 -8.49
C ARG A 86 2.12 -3.57 -8.74
N PHE A 87 2.17 -2.62 -9.67
CA PHE A 87 3.39 -1.93 -10.07
C PHE A 87 3.19 -0.42 -9.99
N SER A 88 4.27 0.29 -9.75
CA SER A 88 4.29 1.77 -9.76
C SER A 88 3.89 2.36 -11.12
N THR A 89 3.90 1.56 -12.18
CA THR A 89 3.52 1.92 -13.56
C THR A 89 2.05 1.65 -13.89
N ASP A 90 1.23 1.19 -12.95
CA ASP A 90 -0.18 0.91 -13.19
C ASP A 90 -0.91 2.19 -13.64
N GLU A 91 -1.46 2.20 -14.85
CA GLU A 91 -1.96 3.42 -15.50
C GLU A 91 -3.12 4.05 -14.74
N ASP A 92 -4.04 3.22 -14.22
CA ASP A 92 -5.21 3.70 -13.48
C ASP A 92 -4.79 4.25 -12.11
N ALA A 93 -3.84 3.59 -11.44
CA ALA A 93 -3.29 4.08 -10.18
C ALA A 93 -2.52 5.39 -10.36
N VAL A 94 -1.72 5.51 -11.43
CA VAL A 94 -1.00 6.73 -11.79
C VAL A 94 -1.98 7.87 -12.12
N ALA A 95 -3.09 7.58 -12.82
CA ALA A 95 -4.12 8.56 -13.11
C ALA A 95 -4.75 9.11 -11.81
N LEU A 96 -5.07 8.23 -10.85
CA LEU A 96 -5.54 8.65 -9.53
C LEU A 96 -4.49 9.46 -8.78
N GLY A 97 -3.22 9.02 -8.75
CA GLY A 97 -2.14 9.78 -8.10
C GLY A 97 -1.97 11.20 -8.66
N LYS A 98 -2.11 11.38 -9.98
CA LYS A 98 -2.09 12.71 -10.60
C LYS A 98 -3.28 13.57 -10.16
N LYS A 99 -4.47 12.99 -10.06
CA LYS A 99 -5.68 13.67 -9.58
C LYS A 99 -5.51 14.14 -8.14
N LEU A 100 -5.09 13.24 -7.24
CA LEU A 100 -4.86 13.56 -5.82
C LEU A 100 -3.84 14.69 -5.65
N LYS A 101 -2.71 14.61 -6.37
CA LYS A 101 -1.68 15.66 -6.37
C LYS A 101 -2.20 17.01 -6.88
N ALA A 102 -3.03 17.00 -7.93
CA ALA A 102 -3.63 18.22 -8.47
C ALA A 102 -4.67 18.85 -7.53
N GLU A 103 -5.39 18.01 -6.77
CA GLU A 103 -6.38 18.42 -5.77
C GLU A 103 -5.75 18.76 -4.40
N GLY A 104 -4.44 18.53 -4.25
CA GLY A 104 -3.72 18.78 -3.00
C GLY A 104 -4.08 17.81 -1.87
N VAL A 105 -4.59 16.63 -2.20
CA VAL A 105 -4.95 15.59 -1.23
C VAL A 105 -3.74 14.68 -0.98
N PRO A 106 -3.17 14.66 0.24
CA PRO A 106 -2.01 13.83 0.51
C PRO A 106 -2.34 12.34 0.49
N PHE A 107 -1.43 11.53 -0.04
CA PHE A 107 -1.63 10.10 -0.17
C PHE A 107 -0.36 9.26 -0.03
N VAL A 108 -0.57 8.03 0.44
CA VAL A 108 0.43 6.96 0.48
C VAL A 108 0.17 6.01 -0.68
N ALA A 109 1.22 5.59 -1.35
CA ALA A 109 1.16 4.58 -2.40
C ALA A 109 1.87 3.30 -2.00
N VAL A 110 1.28 2.13 -2.29
CA VAL A 110 1.89 0.81 -2.13
C VAL A 110 1.95 0.13 -3.49
N SER A 111 3.15 -0.18 -3.98
CA SER A 111 3.31 -0.91 -5.24
C SER A 111 4.71 -1.51 -5.40
N GLY A 112 4.92 -2.46 -6.31
CA GLY A 112 6.28 -2.82 -6.73
C GLY A 112 6.92 -1.68 -7.53
N LEU A 113 8.06 -1.16 -7.07
CA LEU A 113 8.75 -0.07 -7.76
C LEU A 113 9.45 -0.56 -9.03
N VAL A 114 8.99 -0.09 -10.19
CA VAL A 114 9.61 -0.32 -11.49
C VAL A 114 10.47 0.90 -11.85
N GLU A 115 11.66 0.69 -12.40
CA GLU A 115 12.57 1.76 -12.82
C GLU A 115 11.93 2.67 -13.90
N GLY A 116 12.21 3.97 -13.84
CA GLY A 116 11.73 4.98 -14.78
C GLY A 116 11.15 6.21 -14.07
N GLU A 117 10.44 7.05 -14.81
CA GLU A 117 9.82 8.30 -14.32
C GLU A 117 8.33 8.34 -14.65
N GLY A 118 7.60 9.19 -13.93
CA GLY A 118 6.16 9.40 -14.13
C GLY A 118 5.31 8.32 -13.46
N HIS A 119 5.92 7.61 -12.51
CA HIS A 119 5.31 6.49 -11.80
C HIS A 119 4.53 6.99 -10.57
N LEU A 120 3.69 6.12 -10.02
CA LEU A 120 2.93 6.39 -8.81
C LEU A 120 3.84 6.84 -7.64
N ALA A 121 5.06 6.30 -7.57
CA ALA A 121 6.05 6.65 -6.56
C ALA A 121 6.52 8.11 -6.63
N ASP A 122 6.55 8.72 -7.81
CA ASP A 122 6.95 10.13 -8.01
C ASP A 122 5.82 11.12 -7.64
N LEU A 123 4.60 10.59 -7.52
CA LEU A 123 3.39 11.36 -7.28
C LEU A 123 3.00 11.35 -5.81
N ALA A 124 3.19 10.22 -5.13
CA ALA A 124 2.83 10.02 -3.73
C ALA A 124 3.67 10.88 -2.78
N ASP A 125 3.07 11.27 -1.66
CA ASP A 125 3.82 11.90 -0.56
C ASP A 125 4.75 10.89 0.11
N ILE A 126 4.28 9.64 0.25
CA ILE A 126 5.06 8.50 0.72
C ILE A 126 4.79 7.30 -0.19
N HIS A 127 5.85 6.65 -0.66
CA HIS A 127 5.76 5.40 -1.42
C HIS A 127 6.34 4.23 -0.63
N LEU A 128 5.58 3.15 -0.57
CA LEU A 128 5.94 1.87 0.04
C LEU A 128 6.14 0.83 -1.06
N ASP A 129 7.40 0.49 -1.30
CA ASP A 129 7.80 -0.48 -2.29
C ASP A 129 7.64 -1.91 -1.74
N THR A 130 6.78 -2.69 -2.40
CA THR A 130 6.58 -4.12 -2.09
C THR A 130 7.82 -4.98 -2.33
N LYS A 131 8.85 -4.43 -3.00
CA LYS A 131 10.09 -5.11 -3.41
C LYS A 131 9.87 -6.32 -4.31
N LEU A 132 8.70 -6.44 -4.94
CA LEU A 132 8.33 -7.55 -5.80
C LEU A 132 7.98 -7.07 -7.21
N ILE A 133 8.94 -7.22 -8.14
CA ILE A 133 8.76 -6.87 -9.57
C ILE A 133 8.81 -8.07 -10.53
N LYS A 134 9.13 -9.27 -10.04
CA LYS A 134 9.10 -10.53 -10.81
C LYS A 134 8.76 -11.73 -9.93
N GLY A 135 8.39 -12.86 -10.55
CA GLY A 135 8.09 -14.10 -9.84
C GLY A 135 9.22 -14.54 -8.91
N MET A 136 8.86 -15.17 -7.79
CA MET A 136 9.80 -15.52 -6.72
C MET A 136 10.50 -16.86 -6.93
N LEU A 137 9.90 -17.77 -7.69
CA LEU A 137 10.38 -19.14 -7.89
C LEU A 137 10.83 -19.35 -9.34
N PRO A 138 11.81 -20.24 -9.59
CA PRO A 138 12.09 -20.67 -10.96
C PRO A 138 10.88 -21.42 -11.53
N GLY A 139 10.57 -21.17 -12.80
CA GLY A 139 9.62 -21.96 -13.58
C GLY A 139 10.26 -23.19 -14.22
N ASP A 140 9.54 -23.81 -15.15
CA ASP A 140 9.98 -25.01 -15.86
C ASP A 140 10.89 -24.64 -17.05
N GLU A 141 10.69 -23.46 -17.64
CA GLU A 141 11.52 -22.95 -18.73
C GLU A 141 12.75 -22.16 -18.23
N ILE A 142 13.84 -22.19 -19.01
CA ILE A 142 15.08 -21.47 -18.67
C ILE A 142 14.79 -19.96 -18.60
N GLY A 143 14.96 -19.40 -17.40
CA GLY A 143 14.76 -17.98 -17.13
C GLY A 143 13.34 -17.62 -16.69
N GLU A 144 12.41 -18.57 -16.71
CA GLU A 144 11.03 -18.35 -16.24
C GLU A 144 11.00 -18.11 -14.73
N ARG A 145 10.13 -17.18 -14.31
CA ARG A 145 9.90 -16.84 -12.91
C ARG A 145 8.41 -16.92 -12.62
N VAL A 146 8.03 -17.85 -11.75
CA VAL A 146 6.64 -18.10 -11.35
C VAL A 146 6.40 -17.71 -9.89
N SER A 147 5.14 -17.72 -9.47
CA SER A 147 4.68 -17.32 -8.13
C SER A 147 4.94 -15.85 -7.83
N PHE A 148 3.88 -15.04 -7.92
CA PHE A 148 3.92 -13.59 -7.77
C PHE A 148 2.94 -13.13 -6.67
N PRO A 149 3.29 -13.28 -5.38
CA PRO A 149 2.37 -12.99 -4.27
C PRO A 149 2.35 -11.50 -3.91
N SER A 150 2.06 -10.63 -4.88
CA SER A 150 2.06 -9.17 -4.70
C SER A 150 1.02 -8.69 -3.70
N SER A 151 -0.18 -9.28 -3.70
CA SER A 151 -1.22 -8.96 -2.72
C SER A 151 -0.79 -9.32 -1.29
N MET A 152 -0.02 -10.39 -1.09
CA MET A 152 0.51 -10.75 0.23
C MET A 152 1.55 -9.74 0.71
N ALA A 153 2.40 -9.23 -0.20
CA ALA A 153 3.37 -8.19 0.12
C ALA A 153 2.68 -6.86 0.47
N ALA A 154 1.63 -6.49 -0.28
CA ALA A 154 0.83 -5.31 0.01
C ALA A 154 0.05 -5.46 1.33
N LEU A 155 -0.53 -6.63 1.62
CA LEU A 155 -1.19 -6.91 2.90
C LEU A 155 -0.22 -6.83 4.07
N TYR A 156 1.01 -7.33 3.91
CA TYR A 156 2.05 -7.17 4.93
C TYR A 156 2.32 -5.69 5.25
N LEU A 157 2.50 -4.85 4.22
CA LEU A 157 2.65 -3.40 4.39
C LEU A 157 1.42 -2.74 5.01
N TYR A 158 0.21 -3.14 4.60
CA TYR A 158 -1.04 -2.68 5.20
C TYR A 158 -1.12 -2.99 6.70
N PHE A 159 -0.78 -4.21 7.12
CA PHE A 159 -0.78 -4.57 8.54
C PHE A 159 0.28 -3.79 9.32
N ALA A 160 1.47 -3.56 8.74
CA ALA A 160 2.50 -2.75 9.35
C ALA A 160 2.04 -1.28 9.52
N LEU A 161 1.43 -0.69 8.49
CA LEU A 161 0.80 0.63 8.58
C LEU A 161 -0.29 0.66 9.65
N GLY A 162 -1.21 -0.32 9.63
CA GLY A 162 -2.34 -0.38 10.53
C GLY A 162 -1.94 -0.55 11.99
N PHE A 163 -0.81 -1.21 12.27
CA PHE A 163 -0.26 -1.32 13.62
C PHE A 163 0.18 0.07 14.11
N VAL A 164 1.03 0.76 13.34
CA VAL A 164 1.55 2.09 13.71
C VAL A 164 0.45 3.14 13.78
N ILE A 165 -0.54 3.11 12.87
CA ILE A 165 -1.71 4.02 12.92
C ILE A 165 -2.48 3.85 14.23
N ARG A 166 -2.67 2.61 14.70
CA ARG A 166 -3.38 2.35 15.96
C ARG A 166 -2.61 2.83 17.17
N GLU A 167 -1.30 2.57 17.23
CA GLU A 167 -0.44 3.11 18.29
C GLU A 167 -0.55 4.64 18.36
N MET A 168 -0.51 5.32 17.22
CA MET A 168 -0.70 6.78 17.18
C MET A 168 -2.08 7.21 17.66
N LEU A 169 -3.15 6.50 17.28
CA LEU A 169 -4.49 6.86 17.73
C LEU A 169 -4.66 6.67 19.25
N GLU A 170 -4.10 5.60 19.80
CA GLU A 170 -4.10 5.33 21.24
C GLU A 170 -3.36 6.46 22.00
N GLU A 171 -2.19 6.89 21.53
CA GLU A 171 -1.44 8.01 22.12
C GLU A 171 -2.18 9.35 22.11
N TYR A 172 -3.11 9.57 21.16
CA TYR A 172 -3.91 10.80 21.08
C TYR A 172 -5.16 10.77 21.97
N GLU A 173 -5.63 9.58 22.37
CA GLU A 173 -6.81 9.40 23.24
C GLU A 173 -6.47 9.47 24.74
N GLU A 174 -5.20 9.30 25.10
CA GLU A 174 -4.66 9.48 26.48
C GLU A 174 -4.47 10.95 26.88
#